data_AF-A0A9X9F300-F1
#
_entry.id   AF-A0A9X9F300-F1
#
_cell.length_a   1.000
_cell.length_b   1.000
_cell.length_c   1.000
_cell.angle_alpha   90.00
_cell.angle_beta   90.00
_cell.angle_gamma   90.00
#
_symmetry.space_group_name_H-M   'P 1'
#
loop_
_entity.id
_entity.type
_entity.pdbx_description
1 polymer ?
#
loop_
_entity_poly.entity_id
_entity_poly.type
_entity_poly.pdbx_seq_one_letter_code
_entity_poly.pdbx_strand_id
1 'polypeptide(L)'
;VVMRTYMRALQINKEPNEAVLKELGLTKQDVEDMYRLLAIAKYKDRFVIPTSHREQVADLYSEQGSCGLSFTGGPGSCMTIS
;
A
#
# COMPACT_ATOMS: atom_id res chain seq x y z
N VAL A 1 -6.31 8.49 -17.16
CA VAL A 1 -6.29 8.35 -18.64
C VAL A 1 -4.93 8.72 -19.23
N VAL A 2 -4.31 9.80 -18.77
CA VAL A 2 -3.00 10.32 -19.24
C VAL A 2 -1.86 9.29 -19.23
N MET A 3 -1.66 8.58 -18.10
CA MET A 3 -0.63 7.52 -18.01
C MET A 3 -0.82 6.44 -19.09
N ARG A 4 -2.07 6.03 -19.32
CA ARG A 4 -2.40 4.95 -20.26
C ARG A 4 -2.15 5.36 -21.71
N THR A 5 -2.46 6.62 -22.06
CA THR A 5 -2.19 7.18 -23.39
C THR A 5 -0.70 7.39 -23.63
N TYR A 6 0.03 7.86 -22.61
CA TYR A 6 1.48 8.05 -22.68
C TYR A 6 2.23 6.71 -22.88
N MET A 7 1.94 5.72 -22.03
CA MET A 7 2.58 4.40 -22.12
C MET A 7 2.20 3.67 -23.41
N ARG A 8 0.97 3.86 -23.92
CA ARG A 8 0.58 3.33 -25.22
C ARG A 8 1.42 3.90 -26.35
N ALA A 9 1.68 5.22 -26.37
CA ALA A 9 2.49 5.87 -27.40
C ALA A 9 3.91 5.29 -27.43
N LEU A 10 4.54 5.14 -26.27
CA LEU A 10 5.85 4.50 -26.14
C LEU A 10 5.85 3.07 -26.66
N GLN A 11 4.84 2.26 -26.31
CA GLN A 11 4.79 0.85 -26.71
C GLN A 11 4.56 0.63 -28.20
N ILE A 12 3.99 1.61 -28.91
CA ILE A 12 3.79 1.57 -30.36
C ILE A 12 4.82 2.43 -31.11
N ASN A 13 5.91 2.84 -30.46
CA ASN A 13 6.99 3.68 -31.02
C ASN A 13 6.49 4.99 -31.64
N LYS A 14 5.53 5.66 -30.98
CA LYS A 14 5.08 7.01 -31.31
C LYS A 14 5.59 8.01 -30.28
N GLU A 15 5.81 9.23 -30.74
CA GLU A 15 6.14 10.36 -29.87
C GLU A 15 5.01 10.62 -28.86
N PRO A 16 5.28 10.52 -27.55
CA PRO A 16 4.29 10.79 -26.52
C PRO A 16 3.98 12.29 -26.40
N ASN A 17 2.72 12.63 -26.11
CA ASN A 17 2.32 14.03 -25.97
C ASN A 17 2.73 14.60 -24.60
N GLU A 18 3.89 15.28 -24.57
CA GLU A 18 4.43 15.94 -23.38
C GLU A 18 3.69 17.22 -22.98
N ALA A 19 2.93 17.85 -23.89
CA ALA A 19 2.19 19.06 -23.57
C ALA A 19 1.10 18.79 -22.52
N VAL A 20 0.44 17.63 -22.63
CA VAL A 20 -0.57 17.18 -21.66
C VAL A 20 0.06 16.88 -20.30
N LEU A 21 1.31 16.39 -20.26
CA LEU A 21 2.02 16.20 -19.01
C LEU A 21 2.33 17.54 -18.33
N LYS A 22 2.81 18.52 -19.10
CA LYS A 22 3.10 19.87 -18.59
C LYS A 22 1.85 20.60 -18.11
N GLU A 23 0.73 20.49 -18.81
CA GLU A 23 -0.55 21.08 -18.41
C GLU A 23 -1.02 20.56 -17.04
N LEU A 24 -0.77 19.29 -16.76
CA LEU A 24 -1.11 18.65 -15.49
C LEU A 24 0.00 18.78 -14.43
N GLY A 25 1.10 19.45 -14.75
CA GLY A 25 2.26 19.59 -13.85
C GLY A 25 2.99 18.27 -13.58
N LEU A 26 2.83 17.26 -14.45
CA LEU A 26 3.48 15.96 -14.33
C LEU A 26 4.76 15.89 -15.15
N THR A 27 5.76 15.20 -14.63
CA THR A 27 6.98 14.87 -15.37
C THR A 27 6.89 13.48 -15.99
N LYS A 28 7.81 13.17 -16.92
CA LYS A 28 7.93 11.80 -17.47
C LYS A 28 8.19 10.77 -16.38
N GLN A 29 9.03 11.13 -15.42
CA GLN A 29 9.40 10.28 -14.29
C GLN A 29 8.19 9.92 -13.45
N ASP A 30 7.31 10.89 -13.16
CA ASP A 30 6.08 10.64 -12.40
C ASP A 30 5.18 9.61 -13.09
N VAL A 31 5.09 9.66 -14.43
CA VAL A 31 4.31 8.69 -15.20
C VAL A 31 4.93 7.31 -15.19
N GLU A 32 6.25 7.21 -15.24
CA GLU A 32 6.99 5.95 -15.14
C GLU A 32 6.90 5.34 -13.74
N ASP A 33 6.97 6.16 -12.69
CA ASP A 33 6.80 5.72 -11.30
C ASP A 33 5.37 5.25 -11.03
N MET A 34 4.36 6.00 -11.52
CA MET A 34 2.97 5.55 -11.50
C MET A 34 2.80 4.22 -12.24
N TYR A 35 3.40 4.06 -13.42
CA TYR A 35 3.33 2.81 -14.18
C TYR A 35 3.99 1.65 -13.44
N ARG A 36 5.14 1.89 -12.79
CA ARG A 36 5.81 0.90 -11.96
C ARG A 36 4.94 0.45 -10.78
N LEU A 37 4.33 1.39 -10.07
CA LEU A 37 3.51 1.09 -8.89
C LEU A 37 2.16 0.46 -9.24
N LEU A 38 1.49 0.94 -10.30
CA LEU A 38 0.12 0.56 -10.63
C LEU A 38 0.03 -0.56 -11.67
N ALA A 39 0.89 -0.56 -12.69
CA ALA A 39 0.82 -1.54 -13.77
C ALA A 39 1.71 -2.76 -13.51
N ILE A 40 2.93 -2.55 -13.02
CA ILE A 40 3.85 -3.67 -12.68
C ILE A 40 3.56 -4.20 -11.27
N ALA A 41 3.35 -3.31 -10.30
CA ALA A 41 2.91 -3.62 -8.93
C ALA A 41 3.69 -4.77 -8.28
N LYS A 42 5.03 -4.65 -8.23
CA LYS A 42 5.90 -5.65 -7.60
C LYS A 42 5.46 -5.92 -6.17
N TYR A 43 5.55 -7.17 -5.71
CA TYR A 43 5.07 -7.58 -4.38
C TYR A 43 5.60 -6.70 -3.24
N LYS A 44 6.90 -6.42 -3.24
CA LYS A 44 7.56 -5.55 -2.26
C LYS A 44 7.07 -4.09 -2.25
N ASP A 45 6.53 -3.62 -3.37
CA ASP A 45 6.08 -2.24 -3.54
C ASP A 45 4.55 -2.13 -3.27
N ARG A 46 3.83 -3.27 -3.19
CA ARG A 46 2.38 -3.30 -2.91
C ARG A 46 2.05 -3.15 -1.43
N PHE A 47 2.87 -3.72 -0.56
CA PHE A 47 2.60 -3.80 0.88
C PHE A 47 3.79 -3.29 1.68
N VAL A 48 3.77 -2.00 1.99
CA VAL A 48 4.69 -1.40 2.96
C VAL A 48 3.98 -1.38 4.31
N ILE A 49 3.88 -2.58 4.92
CA ILE A 49 3.27 -2.73 6.25
C ILE A 49 4.41 -2.76 7.26
N PRO A 50 4.61 -1.68 8.05
CA PRO A 50 5.62 -1.68 9.11
C PRO A 50 5.23 -2.67 10.22
N THR A 51 6.22 -3.17 10.94
CA THR A 51 5.97 -3.96 12.14
C THR A 51 5.25 -3.09 13.17
N SER A 52 4.10 -3.57 13.65
CA SER A 52 3.46 -2.99 14.82
C SER A 52 4.32 -3.31 16.03
N HIS A 53 4.86 -2.27 16.67
CA HIS A 53 5.68 -2.39 17.87
C HIS A 53 4.77 -2.64 19.10
N ARG A 54 4.14 -3.82 19.15
CA ARG A 54 3.17 -4.19 20.21
C ARG A 54 3.83 -4.36 21.58
N GLU A 55 5.13 -4.58 21.61
CA GLU A 55 5.95 -4.74 22.81
C GLU A 55 6.05 -3.47 23.67
N GLN A 56 5.77 -2.29 23.09
CA GLN A 56 5.80 -1.02 23.83
C GLN A 56 4.46 -0.67 24.49
N VAL A 57 3.37 -1.36 24.14
CA VAL A 57 2.00 -1.02 24.56
C VAL A 57 1.39 -2.08 25.47
N ALA A 58 1.83 -3.35 25.38
CA ALA A 58 1.32 -4.45 26.18
C ALA A 58 2.47 -5.36 26.66
N ASP A 59 2.38 -5.87 27.88
CA ASP A 59 3.24 -6.95 28.36
C ASP A 59 2.87 -8.23 27.61
N LEU A 60 3.57 -8.47 26.50
CA LEU A 60 3.34 -9.58 25.58
C LEU A 60 3.46 -10.95 26.25
N TYR A 61 4.18 -11.03 27.37
CA TYR A 61 4.33 -12.27 28.13
C TYR A 61 3.08 -12.58 28.97
N SER A 62 2.43 -11.54 29.51
CA SER A 62 1.16 -11.66 30.23
C SER A 62 -0.05 -11.89 29.31
N GLU A 63 0.03 -11.38 28.08
CA GLU A 63 -1.01 -11.52 27.03
C GLU A 63 -0.95 -12.88 26.30
N GLN A 64 0.15 -13.63 26.46
CA GLN A 64 0.31 -14.93 25.84
C GLN A 64 -0.64 -15.96 26.48
N GLY A 65 -1.82 -16.11 25.88
CA GLY A 65 -2.90 -16.98 26.37
C GLY A 65 -4.10 -16.22 26.94
N SER A 66 -4.07 -14.89 27.00
CA SER A 66 -5.22 -14.06 27.40
C SER A 66 -6.29 -13.96 26.30
N CYS A 67 -5.93 -14.19 25.05
CA CYS A 67 -6.83 -13.98 23.91
C CYS A 67 -7.13 -15.27 23.15
N GLY A 68 -8.41 -15.54 22.86
CA GLY A 68 -8.84 -16.65 21.99
C GLY A 68 -9.99 -17.51 22.51
N LEU A 69 -10.44 -17.31 23.76
CA LEU A 69 -11.56 -18.06 24.35
C LEU A 69 -12.71 -17.11 24.73
N SER A 70 -13.73 -17.04 23.89
CA SER A 70 -14.91 -16.20 24.11
C SER A 70 -16.04 -17.01 24.75
N PHE A 71 -16.06 -17.05 26.08
CA PHE A 71 -17.17 -17.59 26.88
C PHE A 71 -17.36 -16.76 28.16
N THR A 72 -18.52 -16.85 28.80
CA THR A 72 -18.83 -16.12 30.04
C THR A 72 -17.86 -16.52 31.16
N GLY A 73 -17.02 -15.58 31.60
CA GLY A 73 -15.95 -15.81 32.59
C GLY A 73 -14.61 -16.28 32.00
N GLY A 74 -14.48 -16.37 30.68
CA GLY A 74 -13.22 -16.59 29.97
C GLY A 74 -12.44 -15.29 29.76
N PRO A 75 -11.17 -15.36 29.32
CA PRO A 75 -10.27 -14.22 29.27
C PRO A 75 -10.61 -13.21 28.13
N GLY A 76 -11.67 -13.47 27.35
CA GLY A 76 -12.28 -12.50 26.44
C GLY A 76 -11.60 -12.41 25.08
N SER A 77 -12.21 -11.67 24.16
CA SER A 77 -11.63 -11.35 22.85
C SER A 77 -10.68 -10.16 23.00
N CYS A 78 -9.39 -10.35 22.65
CA CYS A 78 -8.46 -9.26 22.45
C CYS A 78 -9.09 -8.19 21.54
N MET A 79 -9.08 -6.93 21.99
CA MET A 79 -9.44 -5.72 21.23
C MET A 79 -10.93 -5.33 21.11
N THR A 80 -11.79 -5.62 22.10
CA THR A 80 -12.94 -4.73 22.32
C THR A 80 -12.46 -3.51 23.11
N ILE A 81 -12.17 -2.45 22.37
CA ILE A 81 -12.02 -1.09 22.93
C ILE A 81 -13.36 -0.76 23.60
N SER A 82 -13.37 -0.64 24.92
CA SER A 82 -14.33 0.17 25.66
C SER A 82 -13.53 1.22 26.41
#